data_AF-A0A2Z3R8N4-F1
#
_entry.id   AF-A0A2Z3R8N4-F1
#
_cell.length_a   1.000
_cell.length_b   1.000
_cell.length_c   1.000
_cell.angle_alpha   90.00
_cell.angle_beta   90.00
_cell.angle_gamma   90.00
#
_symmetry.space_group_name_H-M   'P 1'
#
loop_
_entity.id
_entity.type
_entity.pdbx_description
1 polymer ?
#
loop_
_entity_poly.entity_id
_entity_poly.type
_entity_poly.pdbx_seq_one_letter_code
_entity_poly.pdbx_strand_id
1 'polypeptide(L)'
;MTMAWQGFSALAEAWNDRLAVCLEWYLQASRTDVPATGIVFAQAALELLFYLVIVEPATLRNVENKLVFSDTLRLLLHHCKIGSDIPGGLVNLMAVAKQSNWIDGPHAINEVRNSIMHGSKVDKLIKSDTLVLNDIRQLGLWYIELILLYQMGYVGQIVDRRIGGNGRVISPPWAPGR
;
A
#
# COMPACT_ATOMS: atom_id res chain seq x y z
N MET A 1 -21.27 -5.65 19.52
CA MET A 1 -20.60 -5.77 18.22
C MET A 1 -19.40 -4.84 18.26
N THR A 2 -18.18 -5.33 18.04
CA THR A 2 -16.95 -4.51 18.15
C THR A 2 -16.96 -3.38 17.13
N MET A 3 -16.41 -2.20 17.47
CA MET A 3 -16.37 -1.02 16.57
C MET A 3 -15.78 -1.34 15.19
N ALA A 4 -14.84 -2.28 15.11
CA ALA A 4 -14.26 -2.76 13.85
C ALA A 4 -15.29 -3.39 12.91
N TRP A 5 -16.23 -4.18 13.44
CA TRP A 5 -17.26 -4.82 12.61
C TRP A 5 -18.24 -3.79 12.04
N GLN A 6 -18.61 -2.79 12.83
CA GLN A 6 -19.47 -1.70 12.36
C GLN A 6 -18.80 -0.92 11.22
N GLY A 7 -17.51 -0.59 11.37
CA GLY A 7 -16.74 0.06 10.31
C GLY A 7 -16.64 -0.78 9.04
N PHE A 8 -16.40 -2.08 9.18
CA PHE A 8 -16.39 -3.00 8.04
C PHE A 8 -17.75 -3.06 7.32
N SER A 9 -18.85 -3.19 8.07
CA SER A 9 -20.20 -3.24 7.49
C SER A 9 -20.53 -1.94 6.74
N ALA A 10 -20.19 -0.79 7.31
CA ALA A 10 -20.40 0.50 6.65
C ALA A 10 -19.59 0.63 5.35
N LEU A 11 -18.33 0.15 5.33
CA LEU A 11 -17.54 0.12 4.10
C LEU A 11 -18.11 -0.84 3.06
N ALA A 12 -18.55 -2.03 3.48
CA ALA A 12 -19.14 -3.01 2.57
C ALA A 12 -20.41 -2.46 1.90
N GLU A 13 -21.23 -1.72 2.66
CA GLU A 13 -22.40 -1.03 2.12
C GLU A 13 -22.00 0.11 1.17
N ALA A 14 -21.06 0.97 1.57
CA ALA A 14 -20.65 2.13 0.78
C ALA A 14 -19.92 1.77 -0.53
N TRP A 15 -19.05 0.77 -0.49
CA TRP A 15 -18.20 0.40 -1.63
C TRP A 15 -18.79 -0.77 -2.44
N ASN A 16 -19.79 -1.47 -1.91
CA ASN A 16 -20.43 -2.62 -2.53
C ASN A 16 -19.39 -3.66 -3.00
N ASP A 17 -19.58 -4.27 -4.17
CA ASP A 17 -18.67 -5.28 -4.74
C ASP A 17 -17.22 -4.80 -4.90
N ARG A 18 -16.96 -3.48 -4.91
CA ARG A 18 -15.60 -2.91 -5.07
C ARG A 18 -14.73 -3.21 -3.85
N LEU A 19 -15.32 -3.31 -2.65
CA LEU A 19 -14.59 -3.77 -1.47
C LEU A 19 -14.15 -5.24 -1.65
N ALA A 20 -15.03 -6.10 -2.18
CA ALA A 20 -14.68 -7.49 -2.44
C ALA A 20 -13.56 -7.61 -3.48
N VAL A 21 -13.60 -6.82 -4.56
CA VAL A 21 -12.52 -6.75 -5.56
C VAL A 21 -11.19 -6.29 -4.94
N CYS A 22 -11.22 -5.23 -4.12
CA CYS A 22 -10.02 -4.76 -3.42
C CYS A 22 -9.42 -5.82 -2.49
N LEU A 23 -10.28 -6.52 -1.72
CA LEU A 23 -9.85 -7.60 -0.83
C LEU A 23 -9.31 -8.80 -1.61
N GLU A 24 -9.91 -9.15 -2.75
CA GLU A 24 -9.41 -10.20 -3.61
C GLU A 24 -8.01 -9.88 -4.13
N TRP A 25 -7.77 -8.68 -4.64
CA TRP A 25 -6.42 -8.26 -5.06
C TRP A 25 -5.42 -8.23 -3.90
N TYR A 26 -5.84 -7.81 -2.71
CA TYR A 26 -5.00 -7.93 -1.50
C TYR A 26 -4.66 -9.39 -1.18
N LEU A 27 -5.62 -10.31 -1.29
CA LEU A 27 -5.40 -11.73 -1.05
C LEU A 27 -4.49 -12.34 -2.11
N GLN A 28 -4.66 -12.01 -3.39
CA GLN A 28 -3.78 -12.45 -4.47
C GLN A 28 -2.36 -11.90 -4.28
N ALA A 29 -2.25 -10.62 -3.90
CA ALA A 29 -0.97 -10.00 -3.57
C ALA A 29 -0.28 -10.71 -2.41
N SER A 30 -1.01 -11.10 -1.35
CA SER A 30 -0.45 -11.74 -0.15
C SER A 30 -0.19 -13.25 -0.27
N ARG A 31 -0.80 -13.93 -1.24
CA ARG A 31 -0.68 -15.40 -1.40
C ARG A 31 0.22 -15.86 -2.53
N THR A 32 0.53 -15.00 -3.50
CA THR A 32 1.38 -15.39 -4.62
C THR A 32 2.83 -15.68 -4.19
N ASP A 33 3.40 -16.74 -4.73
CA ASP A 33 4.82 -17.10 -4.58
C ASP A 33 5.75 -16.26 -5.47
N VAL A 34 5.17 -15.45 -6.37
CA VAL A 34 5.92 -14.59 -7.29
C VAL A 34 5.76 -13.14 -6.84
N PRO A 35 6.75 -12.56 -6.13
CA PRO A 35 6.62 -11.21 -5.58
C PRO A 35 6.26 -10.14 -6.61
N ALA A 36 6.81 -10.24 -7.82
CA ALA A 36 6.48 -9.31 -8.92
C ALA A 36 4.99 -9.29 -9.26
N THR A 37 4.34 -10.46 -9.33
CA THR A 37 2.89 -10.57 -9.50
C THR A 37 2.15 -9.94 -8.32
N GLY A 38 2.66 -10.15 -7.10
CA GLY A 38 2.07 -9.58 -5.90
C GLY A 38 2.11 -8.05 -5.89
N ILE A 39 3.17 -7.44 -6.42
CA ILE A 39 3.30 -5.99 -6.56
C ILE A 39 2.25 -5.43 -7.52
N VAL A 40 1.99 -6.11 -8.65
CA VAL A 40 0.97 -5.68 -9.61
C VAL A 40 -0.42 -5.69 -8.97
N PHE A 41 -0.77 -6.75 -8.23
CA PHE A 41 -2.04 -6.82 -7.52
C PHE A 41 -2.15 -5.76 -6.40
N ALA A 42 -1.07 -5.56 -5.64
CA ALA A 42 -1.05 -4.53 -4.61
C ALA A 42 -1.26 -3.13 -5.21
N GLN A 43 -0.64 -2.85 -6.36
CA GLN A 43 -0.84 -1.58 -7.06
C GLN A 43 -2.29 -1.39 -7.52
N ALA A 44 -2.89 -2.42 -8.12
CA ALA A 44 -4.29 -2.36 -8.55
C ALA A 44 -5.24 -2.07 -7.38
N ALA A 45 -5.02 -2.71 -6.24
CA ALA A 45 -5.77 -2.43 -5.01
C ALA A 45 -5.57 -1.00 -4.52
N LEU A 46 -4.33 -0.48 -4.52
CA LEU A 46 -4.04 0.89 -4.11
C LEU A 46 -4.65 1.94 -5.04
N GLU A 47 -4.66 1.70 -6.35
CA GLU A 47 -5.32 2.57 -7.34
C GLU A 47 -6.83 2.60 -7.14
N LEU A 48 -7.46 1.44 -6.91
CA LEU A 48 -8.88 1.38 -6.59
C LEU A 48 -9.20 2.09 -5.27
N LEU A 49 -8.38 1.91 -4.24
CA LEU A 49 -8.54 2.64 -2.96
C LEU A 49 -8.38 4.15 -3.16
N PHE A 50 -7.44 4.60 -3.98
CA PHE A 50 -7.31 6.01 -4.32
C PHE A 50 -8.59 6.55 -4.96
N TYR A 51 -9.14 5.83 -5.94
CA TYR A 51 -10.38 6.23 -6.59
C TYR A 51 -11.55 6.34 -5.59
N LEU A 52 -11.76 5.30 -4.78
CA LEU A 52 -12.86 5.22 -3.81
C LEU A 52 -12.75 6.27 -2.70
N VAL A 53 -11.54 6.57 -2.23
CA VAL A 53 -11.31 7.44 -1.07
C VAL A 53 -11.16 8.90 -1.48
N ILE A 54 -10.49 9.19 -2.59
CA ILE A 54 -10.11 10.55 -2.99
C ILE A 54 -10.96 11.06 -4.15
N VAL A 55 -11.13 10.26 -5.21
CA VAL A 55 -11.71 10.75 -6.46
C VAL A 55 -13.24 10.81 -6.39
N GLU A 56 -13.86 9.71 -5.95
CA GLU A 56 -15.32 9.57 -5.90
C GLU A 56 -15.99 10.59 -4.97
N PRO A 57 -15.51 10.83 -3.72
CA PRO A 57 -16.16 11.79 -2.83
C PRO A 57 -15.89 13.27 -3.19
N ALA A 58 -14.73 13.58 -3.76
CA ALA A 58 -14.27 14.97 -3.93
C ALA A 58 -14.55 15.59 -5.31
N THR A 59 -15.24 14.87 -6.21
CA THR A 59 -15.43 15.28 -7.61
C THR A 59 -14.12 15.69 -8.31
N LEU A 60 -12.99 15.08 -7.93
CA LEU A 60 -11.66 15.31 -8.53
C LEU A 60 -11.49 14.59 -9.88
N ARG A 61 -12.61 14.30 -10.58
CA ARG A 61 -12.65 13.56 -11.85
C ARG A 61 -11.75 14.14 -12.94
N ASN A 62 -11.35 15.42 -12.82
CA ASN A 62 -10.50 16.12 -13.79
C ASN A 62 -9.00 16.17 -13.43
N VAL A 63 -8.60 15.71 -12.24
CA VAL A 63 -7.19 15.76 -11.76
C VAL A 63 -6.50 14.40 -11.85
N GLU A 64 -7.26 13.30 -11.75
CA GLU A 64 -6.74 11.93 -11.72
C GLU A 64 -5.85 11.58 -12.94
N ASN A 65 -6.24 12.01 -14.15
CA ASN A 65 -5.51 11.70 -15.38
C ASN A 65 -4.12 12.35 -15.54
N LYS A 66 -3.69 13.20 -14.59
CA LYS A 66 -2.40 13.91 -14.66
C LYS A 66 -1.36 13.44 -13.66
N LEU A 67 -1.74 12.61 -12.69
CA LEU A 67 -0.83 12.19 -11.62
C LEU A 67 -0.20 10.84 -11.96
N VAL A 68 1.11 10.73 -11.73
CA VAL A 68 1.78 9.42 -11.73
C VAL A 68 1.39 8.65 -10.46
N PHE A 69 1.47 7.32 -10.50
CA PHE A 69 1.07 6.45 -9.38
C PHE A 69 1.72 6.84 -8.05
N SER A 70 2.98 7.26 -8.05
CA SER A 70 3.64 7.69 -6.81
C SER A 70 2.96 8.89 -6.16
N ASP A 71 2.42 9.83 -6.95
CA ASP A 71 1.76 11.02 -6.43
C ASP A 71 0.34 10.74 -5.95
N THR A 72 -0.40 9.86 -6.65
CA THR A 72 -1.72 9.42 -6.21
C THR A 72 -1.63 8.68 -4.88
N LEU A 73 -0.63 7.79 -4.74
CA LEU A 73 -0.40 7.07 -3.50
C LEU A 73 0.04 8.00 -2.37
N ARG A 74 0.94 8.97 -2.61
CA ARG A 74 1.29 9.99 -1.60
C ARG A 74 0.06 10.74 -1.09
N LEU A 75 -0.81 11.17 -2.00
CA LEU A 75 -2.04 11.88 -1.65
C LEU A 75 -2.97 11.01 -0.79
N LEU A 76 -3.14 9.74 -1.16
CA LEU A 76 -3.94 8.78 -0.40
C LEU A 76 -3.38 8.56 1.02
N LEU A 77 -2.08 8.31 1.13
CA LEU A 77 -1.42 8.08 2.42
C LEU A 77 -1.54 9.32 3.31
N HIS A 78 -1.29 10.51 2.75
CA HIS A 78 -1.46 11.77 3.47
C HIS A 78 -2.90 11.96 3.98
N HIS A 79 -3.90 11.70 3.13
CA HIS A 79 -5.32 11.75 3.52
C HIS A 79 -5.63 10.80 4.70
N CYS A 80 -5.04 9.60 4.69
CA CYS A 80 -5.21 8.60 5.75
C CYS A 80 -4.28 8.80 6.96
N LYS A 81 -3.49 9.89 6.99
CA LYS A 81 -2.48 10.18 8.02
C LYS A 81 -1.41 9.09 8.17
N ILE A 82 -1.08 8.41 7.06
CA ILE A 82 -0.06 7.37 6.98
C ILE A 82 1.23 7.98 6.45
N GLY A 83 2.36 7.69 7.10
CA GLY A 83 3.68 8.11 6.61
C GLY A 83 4.06 7.41 5.30
N SER A 84 4.66 8.15 4.37
CA SER A 84 5.11 7.63 3.07
C SER A 84 6.53 7.08 3.07
N ASP A 85 7.28 7.26 4.17
CA ASP A 85 8.68 6.86 4.28
C ASP A 85 8.90 5.35 4.11
N ILE A 86 10.08 4.97 3.62
CA ILE A 86 10.51 3.57 3.56
C ILE A 86 10.83 3.10 4.99
N PRO A 87 10.09 2.13 5.55
CA PRO A 87 10.26 1.71 6.93
C PRO A 87 11.59 0.98 7.15
N GLY A 88 12.27 1.25 8.27
CA GLY A 88 13.56 0.64 8.66
C GLY A 88 13.61 -0.89 8.66
N GLY A 89 12.47 -1.55 8.82
CA GLY A 89 12.37 -3.02 8.77
C GLY A 89 12.57 -3.62 7.38
N LEU A 90 12.42 -2.83 6.31
CA LEU A 90 12.55 -3.27 4.92
C LEU A 90 13.98 -3.02 4.43
N VAL A 91 14.92 -3.78 4.98
CA VAL A 91 16.37 -3.51 4.86
C VAL A 91 16.88 -3.60 3.41
N ASN A 92 16.37 -4.53 2.60
CA ASN A 92 16.82 -4.72 1.23
C ASN A 92 16.31 -3.56 0.37
N LEU A 93 15.04 -3.22 0.53
CA LEU A 93 14.45 -2.04 -0.10
C LEU A 93 15.18 -0.77 0.28
N MET A 94 15.51 -0.57 1.55
CA MET A 94 16.22 0.62 2.01
C MET A 94 17.61 0.75 1.37
N ALA A 95 18.33 -0.36 1.23
CA ALA A 95 19.63 -0.39 0.57
C ALA A 95 19.53 0.04 -0.90
N VAL A 96 18.54 -0.51 -1.63
CA VAL A 96 18.30 -0.16 -3.04
C VAL A 96 17.83 1.27 -3.19
N ALA A 97 16.88 1.72 -2.36
CA ALA A 97 16.35 3.07 -2.40
C ALA A 97 17.46 4.12 -2.27
N LYS A 98 18.44 3.89 -1.38
CA LYS A 98 19.60 4.76 -1.23
C LYS A 98 20.49 4.79 -2.47
N GLN A 99 20.72 3.64 -3.11
CA GLN A 99 21.54 3.56 -4.33
C GLN A 99 20.85 4.21 -5.54
N SER A 100 19.52 4.09 -5.61
CA SER A 100 18.69 4.58 -6.71
C SER A 100 18.13 5.99 -6.48
N ASN A 101 18.45 6.64 -5.35
CA ASN A 101 17.91 7.94 -4.94
C ASN A 101 16.37 7.98 -4.92
N TRP A 102 15.73 6.88 -4.50
CA TRP A 102 14.29 6.87 -4.29
C TRP A 102 13.95 7.68 -3.04
N ILE A 103 12.91 8.50 -3.17
CA ILE A 103 12.56 9.54 -2.20
C ILE A 103 11.80 8.94 -1.02
N ASP A 104 10.85 8.04 -1.32
CA ASP A 104 9.91 7.48 -0.36
C ASP A 104 9.35 6.14 -0.86
N GLY A 105 8.49 5.52 -0.06
CA GLY A 105 7.83 4.25 -0.38
C GLY A 105 7.00 4.31 -1.68
N PRO A 106 6.14 5.33 -1.88
CA PRO A 106 5.43 5.51 -3.14
C PRO A 106 6.32 5.61 -4.37
N HIS A 107 7.46 6.32 -4.29
CA HIS A 107 8.45 6.35 -5.38
C HIS A 107 8.98 4.94 -5.67
N ALA A 108 9.37 4.22 -4.62
CA ALA A 108 9.95 2.88 -4.76
C ALA A 108 8.98 1.88 -5.40
N ILE A 109 7.71 1.86 -4.97
CA ILE A 109 6.67 0.99 -5.57
C ILE A 109 6.49 1.31 -7.06
N ASN A 110 6.43 2.61 -7.42
CA ASN A 110 6.27 3.05 -8.80
C ASN A 110 7.45 2.59 -9.69
N GLU A 111 8.69 2.80 -9.24
CA GLU A 111 9.88 2.42 -10.01
C GLU A 111 9.98 0.91 -10.20
N VAL A 112 9.70 0.14 -9.15
CA VAL A 112 9.75 -1.33 -9.21
C VAL A 112 8.67 -1.86 -10.14
N ARG A 113 7.43 -1.35 -10.06
CA ARG A 113 6.38 -1.75 -11.00
C ARG A 113 6.75 -1.39 -12.43
N ASN A 114 7.26 -0.18 -12.67
CA ASN A 114 7.65 0.24 -14.02
C ASN A 114 8.76 -0.66 -14.58
N SER A 115 9.70 -1.11 -13.74
CA SER A 115 10.70 -2.10 -14.13
C SER A 115 10.08 -3.45 -14.49
N ILE A 116 9.11 -3.95 -13.71
CA ILE A 116 8.40 -5.22 -13.98
C ILE A 116 7.67 -5.17 -15.33
N MET A 117 6.98 -4.06 -15.62
CA MET A 117 6.09 -3.96 -16.79
C MET A 117 6.82 -3.57 -18.08
N HIS A 118 7.87 -2.74 -17.99
CA HIS A 118 8.50 -2.14 -19.17
C HIS A 118 9.96 -2.55 -19.37
N GLY A 119 10.55 -3.37 -18.48
CA GLY A 119 11.94 -3.85 -18.62
C GLY A 119 12.97 -2.72 -18.72
N SER A 120 12.91 -1.77 -17.78
CA SER A 120 13.73 -0.54 -17.79
C SER A 120 15.11 -0.72 -17.12
N LYS A 121 15.91 0.35 -17.04
CA LYS A 121 17.31 0.36 -16.50
C LYS A 121 17.48 -0.23 -15.09
N VAL A 122 16.42 -0.37 -14.31
CA VAL A 122 16.42 -1.01 -12.98
C VAL A 122 16.51 -2.55 -13.05
N ASP A 123 16.47 -3.09 -14.28
CA ASP A 123 16.52 -4.51 -14.60
C ASP A 123 17.68 -5.29 -13.96
N LYS A 124 18.86 -4.69 -13.78
CA LYS A 124 20.00 -5.40 -13.15
C LYS A 124 19.90 -5.51 -11.63
N LEU A 125 19.15 -4.62 -10.98
CA LEU A 125 19.02 -4.56 -9.52
C LEU A 125 17.79 -5.33 -9.02
N ILE A 126 16.68 -5.28 -9.78
CA ILE A 126 15.40 -5.87 -9.37
C ILE A 126 15.20 -7.29 -9.92
N LYS A 127 15.69 -7.63 -11.13
CA LYS A 127 15.45 -8.97 -11.70
C LYS A 127 16.14 -10.10 -10.94
N SER A 128 17.16 -9.80 -10.14
CA SER A 128 17.97 -10.79 -9.43
C SER A 128 17.76 -10.80 -7.92
N ASP A 129 17.00 -9.85 -7.35
CA ASP A 129 16.81 -9.76 -5.90
C ASP A 129 15.34 -9.93 -5.49
N THR A 130 14.96 -11.19 -5.28
CA THR A 130 13.64 -11.58 -4.78
C THR A 130 13.33 -10.96 -3.41
N LEU A 131 14.34 -10.61 -2.61
CA LEU A 131 14.15 -10.00 -1.29
C LEU A 131 13.68 -8.56 -1.43
N VAL A 132 14.26 -7.79 -2.37
CA VAL A 132 13.81 -6.41 -2.66
C VAL A 132 12.36 -6.41 -3.18
N LEU A 133 12.03 -7.34 -4.07
CA LEU A 133 10.65 -7.48 -4.56
C LEU A 133 9.69 -7.84 -3.42
N ASN A 134 10.11 -8.71 -2.50
CA ASN A 134 9.31 -9.06 -1.34
C ASN A 134 9.12 -7.88 -0.37
N ASP A 135 10.16 -7.07 -0.15
CA ASP A 135 10.06 -5.85 0.67
C ASP A 135 9.09 -4.84 0.04
N ILE A 136 9.14 -4.62 -1.28
CA ILE A 136 8.20 -3.75 -2.00
C ILE A 136 6.76 -4.27 -1.89
N ARG A 137 6.57 -5.56 -2.12
CA ARG A 137 5.26 -6.22 -1.96
C ARG A 137 4.73 -6.06 -0.53
N GLN A 138 5.58 -6.28 0.47
CA GLN A 138 5.22 -6.13 1.88
C GLN A 138 4.83 -4.69 2.21
N LEU A 139 5.51 -3.70 1.62
CA LEU A 139 5.16 -2.29 1.77
C LEU A 139 3.80 -1.97 1.14
N GLY A 140 3.53 -2.48 -0.08
CA GLY A 140 2.24 -2.30 -0.74
C GLY A 140 1.09 -2.91 0.06
N LEU A 141 1.25 -4.14 0.54
CA LEU A 141 0.28 -4.82 1.42
C LEU A 141 0.04 -4.02 2.70
N TRP A 142 1.10 -3.52 3.33
CA TRP A 142 1.01 -2.70 4.53
C TRP A 142 0.19 -1.43 4.31
N TYR A 143 0.40 -0.73 3.19
CA TYR A 143 -0.41 0.43 2.85
C TYR A 143 -1.89 0.08 2.66
N ILE A 144 -2.20 -1.02 1.95
CA ILE A 144 -3.59 -1.48 1.78
C ILE A 144 -4.24 -1.76 3.14
N GLU A 145 -3.57 -2.51 4.01
CA GLU A 145 -4.06 -2.84 5.36
C GLU A 145 -4.36 -1.57 6.17
N LEU A 146 -3.42 -0.62 6.20
CA LEU A 146 -3.60 0.63 6.94
C LEU A 146 -4.72 1.49 6.36
N ILE A 147 -4.83 1.61 5.03
CA ILE A 147 -5.89 2.39 4.40
C ILE A 147 -7.26 1.78 4.74
N LEU A 148 -7.41 0.46 4.61
CA LEU A 148 -8.66 -0.22 4.96
C LEU A 148 -9.03 -0.01 6.44
N LEU A 149 -8.07 -0.15 7.36
CA LEU A 149 -8.30 0.06 8.79
C LEU A 149 -8.66 1.51 9.12
N TYR A 150 -8.02 2.49 8.45
CA TYR A 150 -8.37 3.90 8.59
C TYR A 150 -9.81 4.15 8.17
N GLN A 151 -10.22 3.62 7.03
CA GLN A 151 -11.58 3.76 6.49
C GLN A 151 -12.63 3.05 7.38
N MET A 152 -12.24 1.99 8.09
CA MET A 152 -13.10 1.33 9.10
C MET A 152 -13.20 2.13 10.41
N GLY A 153 -12.46 3.22 10.58
CA GLY A 153 -12.36 3.95 11.85
C GLY A 153 -11.69 3.14 12.96
N TYR A 154 -10.85 2.15 12.61
CA TYR A 154 -10.20 1.29 13.58
C TYR A 154 -9.10 2.02 14.35
N VAL A 155 -9.22 2.11 15.68
CA VAL A 155 -8.23 2.76 16.57
C VAL A 155 -7.53 1.78 17.51
N GLY A 156 -7.81 0.48 17.36
CA GLY A 156 -7.19 -0.57 18.16
C GLY A 156 -5.74 -0.82 17.75
N GLN A 157 -5.04 -1.65 18.51
CA GLN A 157 -3.67 -2.02 18.17
C GLN A 157 -3.62 -2.86 16.89
N ILE A 158 -2.53 -2.71 16.14
CA ILE A 158 -2.24 -3.45 14.91
C ILE A 158 -0.87 -4.13 15.02
N VAL A 159 -0.68 -5.21 14.28
CA VAL A 159 0.63 -5.87 14.18
C VAL A 159 1.37 -5.27 12.99
N ASP A 160 2.51 -4.63 13.25
CA ASP A 160 3.44 -4.15 12.23
C ASP A 160 4.14 -5.34 11.57
N ARG A 161 3.69 -5.68 10.36
CA ARG A 161 4.19 -6.82 9.57
C ARG A 161 5.42 -6.47 8.71
N ARG A 162 5.88 -5.21 8.76
CA ARG A 162 7.11 -4.77 8.08
C ARG A 162 8.38 -5.21 8.82
N ILE A 163 8.22 -5.74 10.02
CA ILE A 163 9.28 -6.27 10.87
C ILE A 163 9.05 -7.79 10.89
N GLY A 164 10.02 -8.56 10.40
CA GLY A 164 9.90 -10.03 10.36
C GLY A 164 9.63 -10.67 11.73
N GLY A 165 9.18 -11.94 11.73
CA GLY A 165 8.81 -12.67 12.95
C GLY A 165 7.35 -12.42 13.37
N ASN A 166 7.07 -12.36 14.68
CA ASN A 166 5.72 -12.18 15.22
C ASN A 166 5.14 -10.75 15.04
N GLY A 167 5.87 -9.88 14.33
CA GLY A 167 5.56 -8.46 14.16
C GLY A 167 5.65 -7.68 15.49
N ARG A 168 5.47 -6.36 15.40
CA ARG A 168 5.41 -5.49 16.58
C ARG A 168 4.01 -4.91 16.75
N VAL A 169 3.44 -5.04 17.93
CA VAL A 169 2.15 -4.40 18.22
C VAL A 169 2.34 -2.89 18.33
N ILE A 170 1.66 -2.12 17.50
CA ILE A 170 1.71 -0.65 17.46
C ILE A 170 0.30 -0.07 17.47
N SER A 171 0.18 1.19 17.89
CA SER A 171 -1.03 1.98 17.61
C SER A 171 -0.99 2.46 16.16
N PRO A 172 -2.14 2.53 15.45
CA PRO A 172 -2.16 3.08 14.11
C PRO A 172 -1.84 4.58 14.14
N PRO A 173 -1.26 5.15 13.07
CA PRO A 173 -0.83 6.55 13.02
C PRO A 173 -1.92 7.59 13.31
N TRP A 174 -3.18 7.26 13.02
CA TRP A 174 -4.33 8.12 13.21
C TRP A 174 -5.03 7.93 14.56
N ALA A 175 -4.60 6.97 15.39
CA ALA A 175 -5.16 6.82 16.72
C ALA A 175 -4.92 8.11 17.54
N PRO A 176 -5.91 8.58 18.32
CA PRO A 176 -5.69 9.66 19.26
C PRO A 176 -4.50 9.34 20.17
N GLY A 177 -3.63 10.32 20.43
CA GLY A 177 -2.60 10.19 21.46
C GLY A 177 -3.27 9.80 22.77
N ARG A 178 -2.85 8.69 23.36
CA ARG A 178 -3.31 8.29 24.70
C ARG A 178 -2.73 9.21 25.75
#